data_AF-A0A9X1CZ38-F1
#
_entry.id   AF-A0A9X1CZ38-F1
#
_cell.length_a   1.000
_cell.length_b   1.000
_cell.length_c   1.000
_cell.angle_alpha   90.00
_cell.angle_beta   90.00
_cell.angle_gamma   90.00
#
_symmetry.space_group_name_H-M   'P 1'
#
loop_
_entity.id
_entity.type
_entity.pdbx_description
1 polymer ?
#
loop_
_entity_poly.entity_id
_entity_poly.type
_entity_poly.pdbx_seq_one_letter_code
_entity_poly.pdbx_strand_id
1 'polypeptide(L)'
;MAKRSVIDQLPEAVRHEFERKLVENGFADYQALSEWLQQQGYEISRSAAHRYGQKVQRRFAAIKNSTEAARLIAEGAADEGDTRSEALMAMLQTELFEALVQIGEMPEDELNALDRFGIMSEGARKISGLITAGTRLKEYQAKVKAKVEAAAENVAKQAKKGGLSDAAAEAIRKQILGIAS
;
A
#
# COMPACT_ATOMS: atom_id res chain seq x y z
N MET A 1 12.14 20.26 24.71
CA MET A 1 11.08 20.28 23.68
C MET A 1 11.66 20.87 22.41
N ALA A 2 11.46 20.24 21.25
CA ALA A 2 11.94 20.80 19.97
C ALA A 2 11.24 22.14 19.70
N LYS A 3 12.01 23.17 19.34
CA LYS A 3 11.51 24.51 19.02
C LYS A 3 10.51 24.39 17.85
N ARG A 4 9.26 24.84 18.03
CA ARG A 4 8.24 24.87 16.96
C ARG A 4 8.81 25.57 15.73
N SER A 5 8.50 25.08 14.52
CA SER A 5 8.98 25.72 13.30
C SER A 5 8.46 27.15 13.24
N VAL A 6 9.28 28.10 12.80
CA VAL A 6 8.84 29.48 12.55
C VAL A 6 7.69 29.51 11.54
N ILE A 7 7.67 28.53 10.62
CA ILE A 7 6.59 28.33 9.64
C ILE A 7 5.29 27.84 10.31
N ASP A 8 5.35 27.12 11.43
CA ASP A 8 4.15 26.69 12.16
C ASP A 8 3.41 27.89 12.80
N GLN A 9 4.09 29.03 12.93
CA GLN A 9 3.58 30.27 13.55
C GLN A 9 3.01 31.26 12.53
N LEU A 10 3.15 30.98 11.23
CA LEU A 10 2.54 31.79 10.18
C LEU A 10 1.01 31.75 10.28
N PRO A 11 0.31 32.83 9.86
CA PRO A 11 -1.12 32.76 9.64
C PRO A 11 -1.47 31.61 8.71
N GLU A 12 -2.57 30.92 9.02
CA GLU A 12 -2.97 29.69 8.35
C GLU A 12 -3.07 29.85 6.83
N ALA A 13 -3.63 30.97 6.36
CA ALA A 13 -3.73 31.29 4.94
C ALA A 13 -2.35 31.33 4.24
N VAL A 14 -1.36 31.99 4.87
CA VAL A 14 0.01 32.11 4.31
C VAL A 14 0.71 30.75 4.34
N ARG A 15 0.52 29.97 5.41
CA ARG A 15 1.08 28.62 5.51
C ARG A 15 0.51 27.68 4.43
N HIS A 16 -0.81 27.72 4.19
CA HIS A 16 -1.42 26.90 3.15
C HIS A 16 -0.99 27.32 1.75
N GLU A 17 -0.83 28.62 1.50
CA GLU A 17 -0.29 29.14 0.25
C GLU A 17 1.16 28.66 0.02
N PHE A 18 2.00 28.69 1.06
CA PHE A 18 3.36 28.15 1.04
C PHE A 18 3.38 26.64 0.72
N GLU A 19 2.51 25.86 1.37
CA GLU A 19 2.37 24.42 1.12
C GLU A 19 1.90 24.12 -0.30
N ARG A 20 1.01 24.94 -0.87
CA ARG A 20 0.58 24.81 -2.26
C ARG A 20 1.75 25.02 -3.21
N LYS A 21 2.55 26.07 -3.00
CA LYS A 21 3.74 26.36 -3.82
C LYS A 21 4.80 25.27 -3.71
N LEU A 22 4.99 24.68 -2.52
CA LEU A 22 5.86 23.52 -2.33
C LEU A 22 5.44 22.32 -3.18
N VAL A 23 4.13 22.08 -3.35
CA VAL A 23 3.64 20.99 -4.20
C VAL A 23 3.77 21.35 -5.68
N GLU A 24 3.39 22.56 -6.08
CA GLU A 24 3.43 23.05 -7.46
C GLU A 24 4.84 23.00 -8.06
N ASN A 25 5.87 23.30 -7.26
CA ASN A 25 7.26 23.28 -7.70
C ASN A 25 7.97 21.94 -7.47
N GLY A 26 7.26 20.90 -7.03
CA GLY A 26 7.82 19.58 -6.80
C GLY A 26 8.81 19.51 -5.62
N PHE A 27 8.61 20.32 -4.58
CA PHE A 27 9.48 20.43 -3.40
C PHE A 27 10.91 20.88 -3.74
N ALA A 28 11.03 21.72 -4.77
CA ALA A 28 12.29 22.29 -5.23
C ALA A 28 12.40 23.79 -4.88
N ASP A 29 13.52 24.40 -5.25
CA ASP A 29 13.75 25.85 -5.19
C ASP A 29 13.27 26.57 -3.91
N TYR A 30 13.83 26.13 -2.78
CA TYR A 30 13.57 26.74 -1.47
C TYR A 30 14.06 28.19 -1.35
N GLN A 31 14.86 28.66 -2.30
CA GLN A 31 15.33 30.03 -2.34
C GLN A 31 14.18 30.95 -2.77
N ALA A 32 13.55 30.66 -3.91
CA ALA A 32 12.38 31.41 -4.38
C ALA A 32 11.21 31.39 -3.36
N LEU A 33 11.00 30.26 -2.69
CA LEU A 33 9.96 30.13 -1.66
C LEU A 33 10.24 30.98 -0.41
N SER A 34 11.51 31.10 -0.02
CA SER A 34 11.96 31.96 1.08
C SER A 34 11.80 33.44 0.74
N GLU A 35 12.16 33.83 -0.49
CA GLU A 35 11.97 35.18 -1.01
C GLU A 35 10.48 35.57 -1.10
N TRP A 36 9.63 34.64 -1.53
CA TRP A 36 8.19 34.86 -1.55
C TRP A 36 7.62 35.11 -0.14
N LEU A 37 8.02 34.31 0.86
CA LEU A 37 7.63 34.55 2.26
C LEU A 37 8.09 35.93 2.76
N GLN A 38 9.29 36.36 2.35
CA GLN A 38 9.82 37.68 2.69
C GLN A 38 8.99 38.82 2.06
N GLN A 39 8.54 38.66 0.82
CA GLN A 39 7.62 39.62 0.17
C GLN A 39 6.26 39.71 0.89
N GLN A 40 5.84 38.64 1.56
CA GLN A 40 4.63 38.62 2.41
C GLN A 40 4.88 39.20 3.82
N GLY A 41 6.09 39.69 4.12
CA GLY A 41 6.46 40.28 5.41
C GLY A 41 6.99 39.27 6.44
N TYR A 42 7.33 38.04 6.03
CA TYR A 42 7.84 36.99 6.92
C TYR A 42 9.29 36.63 6.59
N GLU A 43 10.21 36.90 7.50
CA GLU A 43 11.61 36.50 7.36
C GLU A 43 11.82 35.04 7.75
N ILE A 44 11.78 34.15 6.76
CA ILE A 44 12.02 32.73 6.93
C ILE A 44 13.18 32.33 6.04
N SER A 45 14.26 31.80 6.63
CA SER A 45 15.43 31.36 5.89
C SER A 45 15.15 30.14 5.00
N ARG A 46 15.91 30.01 3.91
CA ARG A 46 15.91 28.83 3.03
C ARG A 46 15.98 27.50 3.80
N SER A 47 16.85 27.40 4.81
CA SER A 47 17.00 26.18 5.61
C SER A 47 15.77 25.87 6.47
N ALA A 48 15.07 26.89 6.97
CA ALA A 48 13.81 26.70 7.69
C ALA A 48 12.69 26.26 6.74
N ALA A 49 12.60 26.87 5.55
CA ALA A 49 11.69 26.46 4.47
C ALA A 49 11.94 25.01 4.03
N HIS A 50 13.20 24.63 3.84
CA HIS A 50 13.59 23.27 3.46
C HIS A 50 13.19 22.22 4.49
N ARG A 51 13.51 22.44 5.78
CA ARG A 51 13.17 21.49 6.84
C ARG A 51 11.65 21.29 6.97
N TYR A 52 10.87 22.37 6.83
CA TYR A 52 9.42 22.27 6.82
C TYR A 52 8.92 21.55 5.56
N GLY A 53 9.42 21.94 4.38
CA GLY A 53 9.09 21.35 3.09
C GLY A 53 9.33 19.84 3.07
N GLN A 54 10.46 19.36 3.60
CA GLN A 54 10.72 17.92 3.74
C GLN A 54 9.67 17.20 4.60
N LYS A 55 9.18 17.82 5.68
CA LYS A 55 8.12 17.24 6.51
C LYS A 55 6.80 17.15 5.73
N VAL A 56 6.46 18.18 4.95
CA VAL A 56 5.28 18.20 4.09
C VAL A 56 5.43 17.16 2.97
N GLN A 57 6.60 17.08 2.34
CA GLN A 57 6.91 16.13 1.27
C GLN A 57 6.73 14.69 1.73
N ARG A 58 7.24 14.33 2.91
CA ARG A 58 7.03 12.98 3.48
C ARG A 58 5.55 12.66 3.70
N ARG A 59 4.77 13.62 4.23
CA ARG A 59 3.32 13.43 4.43
C ARG A 59 2.58 13.33 3.10
N PHE A 60 2.94 14.16 2.12
CA PHE A 60 2.36 14.14 0.78
C PHE A 60 2.65 12.83 0.05
N ALA A 61 3.90 12.35 0.11
CA ALA A 61 4.30 11.06 -0.45
C ALA A 61 3.51 9.91 0.18
N ALA A 62 3.37 9.88 1.50
CA ALA A 62 2.58 8.86 2.19
C ALA A 62 1.10 8.86 1.76
N ILE A 63 0.48 10.04 1.62
CA ILE A 63 -0.91 10.16 1.15
C ILE A 63 -1.03 9.70 -0.30
N LYS A 64 -0.11 10.12 -1.18
CA LYS A 64 -0.08 9.72 -2.59
C LYS A 64 0.06 8.20 -2.72
N ASN A 65 1.00 7.60 -2.01
CA ASN A 65 1.21 6.16 -2.00
C ASN A 65 -0.03 5.42 -1.50
N SER A 66 -0.66 5.90 -0.42
CA SER A 66 -1.91 5.32 0.09
C SER A 66 -3.11 5.51 -0.85
N THR A 67 -3.14 6.57 -1.65
CA THR A 67 -4.18 6.81 -2.65
C THR A 67 -3.99 5.90 -3.86
N GLU A 68 -2.77 5.76 -4.35
CA GLU A 68 -2.43 4.78 -5.38
C GLU A 68 -2.69 3.35 -4.91
N ALA A 69 -2.41 3.04 -3.63
CA ALA A 69 -2.78 1.78 -3.02
C ALA A 69 -4.27 1.49 -3.13
N ALA A 70 -5.09 2.45 -2.69
CA ALA A 70 -6.54 2.34 -2.76
C ALA A 70 -7.05 2.21 -4.21
N ARG A 71 -6.43 2.92 -5.17
CA ARG A 71 -6.74 2.82 -6.60
C ARG A 71 -6.42 1.44 -7.15
N LEU A 72 -5.21 0.92 -6.91
CA LEU A 72 -4.79 -0.41 -7.35
C LEU A 72 -5.68 -1.50 -6.78
N ILE A 73 -6.08 -1.36 -5.50
CA ILE A 73 -7.03 -2.28 -4.86
C ILE A 73 -8.42 -2.20 -5.51
N ALA A 74 -8.90 -1.00 -5.85
CA ALA A 74 -10.20 -0.81 -6.48
C ALA A 74 -10.22 -1.33 -7.93
N GLU A 75 -9.13 -1.16 -8.68
CA GLU A 75 -8.97 -1.68 -10.04
C GLU A 75 -8.86 -3.20 -10.04
N GLY A 76 -8.10 -3.78 -9.10
CA GLY A 76 -8.03 -5.24 -8.93
C GLY A 76 -9.35 -5.86 -8.46
N ALA A 77 -10.17 -5.13 -7.70
CA ALA A 77 -11.46 -5.61 -7.18
C ALA A 77 -12.59 -5.68 -8.21
N ALA A 78 -12.41 -5.12 -9.41
CA ALA A 78 -13.36 -5.30 -10.51
C ALA A 78 -13.40 -6.76 -11.01
N ASP A 79 -12.33 -7.53 -10.76
CA ASP A 79 -12.25 -8.96 -11.01
C ASP A 79 -12.10 -9.71 -9.67
N GLU A 80 -13.15 -10.48 -9.32
CA GLU A 80 -13.18 -11.50 -8.25
C GLU A 80 -12.89 -11.02 -6.80
N GLY A 81 -13.87 -11.13 -5.90
CA GLY A 81 -13.81 -10.58 -4.52
C GLY A 81 -12.66 -11.03 -3.60
N ASP A 82 -11.84 -12.00 -4.01
CA ASP A 82 -10.63 -12.45 -3.30
C ASP A 82 -9.36 -11.63 -3.66
N THR A 83 -9.32 -10.95 -4.80
CA THR A 83 -8.15 -10.18 -5.28
C THR A 83 -7.81 -9.00 -4.37
N ARG A 84 -8.81 -8.42 -3.71
CA ARG A 84 -8.65 -7.28 -2.80
C ARG A 84 -7.79 -7.61 -1.58
N SER A 85 -8.04 -8.75 -0.95
CA SER A 85 -7.28 -9.19 0.23
C SER A 85 -5.85 -9.53 -0.16
N GLU A 86 -5.64 -10.13 -1.34
CA GLU A 86 -4.30 -10.41 -1.86
C GLU A 86 -3.52 -9.15 -2.21
N ALA A 87 -4.15 -8.18 -2.87
CA ALA A 87 -3.54 -6.89 -3.20
C ALA A 87 -3.09 -6.14 -1.94
N LEU A 88 -3.97 -6.02 -0.93
CA LEU A 88 -3.63 -5.42 0.37
C LEU A 88 -2.43 -6.11 1.03
N MET A 89 -2.39 -7.44 0.99
CA MET A 89 -1.27 -8.21 1.55
C MET A 89 0.03 -7.98 0.78
N ALA A 90 -0.01 -7.93 -0.55
CA ALA A 90 1.15 -7.65 -1.38
C ALA A 90 1.71 -6.25 -1.12
N MET A 91 0.84 -5.24 -1.02
CA MET A 91 1.22 -3.87 -0.70
C MET A 91 1.87 -3.75 0.68
N LEU A 92 1.27 -4.38 1.68
CA LEU A 92 1.83 -4.43 3.02
C LEU A 92 3.22 -5.08 3.03
N GLN A 93 3.42 -6.17 2.26
CA GLN A 93 4.71 -6.82 2.11
C GLN A 93 5.77 -5.88 1.48
N THR A 94 5.40 -5.11 0.46
CA THR A 94 6.29 -4.12 -0.17
C THR A 94 6.73 -3.04 0.82
N GLU A 95 5.79 -2.41 1.52
CA GLU A 95 6.09 -1.35 2.51
C GLU A 95 6.98 -1.88 3.66
N LEU A 96 6.71 -3.10 4.13
CA LEU A 96 7.51 -3.74 5.16
C LEU A 96 8.94 -4.04 4.67
N PHE A 97 9.09 -4.51 3.43
CA PHE A 97 10.39 -4.75 2.84
C PHE A 97 11.18 -3.45 2.70
N GLU A 98 10.55 -2.39 2.19
CA GLU A 98 11.18 -1.08 2.05
C GLU A 98 11.64 -0.52 3.39
N ALA A 99 10.81 -0.64 4.44
CA ALA A 99 11.21 -0.26 5.80
C ALA A 99 12.44 -1.06 6.29
N LEU A 100 12.50 -2.37 6.03
CA LEU A 100 13.66 -3.20 6.40
C LEU A 100 14.93 -2.80 5.64
N VAL A 101 14.82 -2.43 4.36
CA VAL A 101 15.95 -1.91 3.56
C VAL A 101 16.43 -0.58 4.13
N GLN A 102 15.52 0.36 4.41
CA GLN A 102 15.88 1.65 5.00
C GLN A 102 16.60 1.49 6.34
N ILE A 103 16.10 0.59 7.21
CA ILE A 103 16.78 0.24 8.47
C ILE A 103 18.17 -0.37 8.20
N GLY A 104 18.28 -1.19 7.15
CA GLY A 104 19.54 -1.80 6.69
C GLY A 104 20.57 -0.81 6.16
N GLU A 105 20.14 0.34 5.64
CA GLU A 105 20.98 1.38 5.05
C GLU A 105 21.34 2.52 6.02
N MET A 106 20.74 2.58 7.21
CA MET A 106 21.07 3.60 8.21
C MET A 106 22.58 3.60 8.51
N PRO A 107 23.23 4.74 8.72
CA PRO A 107 24.65 4.78 9.06
C PRO A 107 24.89 4.29 10.52
N GLU A 108 26.09 3.79 10.81
CA GLU A 108 26.40 3.16 12.12
C GLU A 108 26.32 4.11 13.31
N ASP A 109 26.53 5.41 13.07
CA ASP A 109 26.41 6.48 14.07
C ASP A 109 24.95 6.80 14.43
N GLU A 110 24.00 6.45 13.57
CA GLU A 110 22.55 6.51 13.86
C GLU A 110 22.01 5.20 14.44
N LEU A 111 22.49 4.05 13.95
CA LEU A 111 22.03 2.74 14.38
C LEU A 111 23.15 1.69 14.32
N ASN A 112 23.65 1.26 15.47
CA ASN A 112 24.70 0.24 15.52
C ASN A 112 24.19 -1.15 15.05
N ALA A 113 25.13 -2.04 14.75
CA ALA A 113 24.83 -3.37 14.19
C ALA A 113 23.94 -4.25 15.10
N LEU A 114 24.11 -4.18 16.43
CA LEU A 114 23.33 -4.99 17.39
C LEU A 114 21.88 -4.51 17.46
N ASP A 115 21.66 -3.20 17.55
CA ASP A 115 20.33 -2.61 17.59
C ASP A 115 19.60 -2.81 16.25
N ARG A 116 20.33 -2.68 15.13
CA ARG A 116 19.81 -3.00 13.80
C ARG A 116 19.32 -4.43 13.69
N PHE A 117 20.13 -5.40 14.13
CA PHE A 117 19.74 -6.80 14.15
C PHE A 117 18.50 -7.04 15.02
N GLY A 118 18.41 -6.36 16.17
CA GLY A 118 17.25 -6.40 17.06
C GLY A 118 15.96 -5.94 16.38
N ILE A 119 15.98 -4.74 15.78
CA ILE A 119 14.85 -4.16 15.06
C ILE A 119 14.42 -5.03 13.89
N MET A 120 15.38 -5.51 13.08
CA MET A 120 15.08 -6.40 11.95
C MET A 120 14.46 -7.72 12.43
N SER A 121 14.97 -8.30 13.52
CA SER A 121 14.44 -9.55 14.10
C SER A 121 13.04 -9.38 14.68
N GLU A 122 12.73 -8.22 15.27
CA GLU A 122 11.40 -7.90 15.76
C GLU A 122 10.42 -7.66 14.60
N GLY A 123 10.86 -6.92 13.57
CA GLY A 123 10.11 -6.73 12.33
C GLY A 123 9.77 -8.07 11.69
N ALA A 124 10.75 -8.94 11.45
CA ALA A 124 10.55 -10.26 10.87
C ALA A 124 9.55 -11.12 11.67
N ARG A 125 9.61 -11.08 13.02
CA ARG A 125 8.66 -11.80 13.88
C ARG A 125 7.22 -11.29 13.73
N LYS A 126 7.01 -9.97 13.70
CA LYS A 126 5.69 -9.37 13.52
C LYS A 126 5.09 -9.69 12.14
N ILE A 127 5.94 -9.81 11.13
CA ILE A 127 5.52 -10.10 9.75
C ILE A 127 5.21 -11.59 9.53
N SER A 128 5.89 -12.50 10.24
CA SER A 128 5.73 -13.95 10.08
C SER A 128 4.26 -14.42 10.22
N GLY A 129 3.51 -13.83 11.16
CA GLY A 129 2.08 -14.13 11.33
C GLY A 129 1.24 -13.76 10.11
N LEU A 130 1.53 -12.62 9.47
CA LEU A 130 0.87 -12.15 8.26
C LEU A 130 1.21 -13.04 7.05
N ILE A 131 2.48 -13.39 6.87
CA ILE A 131 2.91 -14.33 5.81
C ILE A 131 2.18 -15.67 5.98
N THR A 132 2.17 -16.20 7.20
CA THR A 132 1.51 -17.48 7.51
C THR A 132 0.01 -17.42 7.24
N ALA A 133 -0.66 -16.33 7.62
CA ALA A 133 -2.07 -16.12 7.33
C ALA A 133 -2.35 -16.07 5.82
N GLY A 134 -1.52 -15.35 5.06
CA GLY A 134 -1.61 -15.29 3.60
C GLY A 134 -1.43 -16.65 2.93
N THR A 135 -0.45 -17.45 3.35
CA THR A 135 -0.25 -18.81 2.83
C THR A 135 -1.45 -19.71 3.15
N ARG A 136 -1.99 -19.65 4.37
CA ARG A 136 -3.17 -20.43 4.76
C ARG A 136 -4.41 -20.04 3.97
N LEU A 137 -4.60 -18.76 3.67
CA LEU A 137 -5.70 -18.29 2.83
C LEU A 137 -5.60 -18.91 1.43
N LYS A 138 -4.42 -18.86 0.79
CA LYS A 138 -4.18 -19.47 -0.52
C LYS A 138 -4.42 -20.97 -0.53
N GLU A 139 -3.94 -21.68 0.49
CA GLU A 139 -4.20 -23.11 0.64
C GLU A 139 -5.69 -23.41 0.80
N TYR A 140 -6.41 -22.60 1.58
CA TYR A 140 -7.85 -22.76 1.78
C TYR A 140 -8.61 -22.50 0.47
N GLN A 141 -8.30 -21.42 -0.24
CA GLN A 141 -8.89 -21.10 -1.54
C GLN A 141 -8.64 -22.22 -2.56
N ALA A 142 -7.41 -22.72 -2.67
CA ALA A 142 -7.08 -23.84 -3.54
C ALA A 142 -7.88 -25.11 -3.18
N LYS A 143 -8.04 -25.40 -1.87
CA LYS A 143 -8.86 -26.53 -1.39
C LYS A 143 -10.34 -26.35 -1.71
N VAL A 144 -10.88 -25.15 -1.55
CA VAL A 144 -12.28 -24.85 -1.87
C VAL A 144 -12.51 -24.98 -3.37
N LYS A 145 -11.65 -24.39 -4.20
CA LYS A 145 -11.71 -24.50 -5.67
C LYS A 145 -11.69 -25.97 -6.12
N ALA A 146 -10.74 -26.76 -5.62
CA ALA A 146 -10.68 -28.19 -5.94
C ALA A 146 -11.93 -28.96 -5.51
N LYS A 147 -12.52 -28.63 -4.35
CA LYS A 147 -13.79 -29.23 -3.90
C LYS A 147 -14.96 -28.86 -4.81
N VAL A 148 -15.04 -27.60 -5.23
CA VAL A 148 -16.09 -27.12 -6.14
C VAL A 148 -15.95 -27.78 -7.51
N GLU A 149 -14.73 -27.88 -8.04
CA GLU A 149 -14.43 -28.61 -9.29
C GLU A 149 -14.84 -30.08 -9.22
N ALA A 150 -14.47 -30.78 -8.15
CA ALA A 150 -14.85 -32.18 -7.95
C ALA A 150 -16.37 -32.36 -7.81
N ALA A 151 -17.04 -31.44 -7.10
CA ALA A 151 -18.50 -31.46 -6.96
C ALA A 151 -19.19 -31.23 -8.32
N ALA A 152 -18.73 -30.24 -9.09
CA ALA A 152 -19.26 -29.95 -10.43
C ALA A 152 -19.09 -31.15 -11.37
N GLU A 153 -17.94 -31.82 -11.33
CA GLU A 153 -17.69 -33.03 -12.13
C GLU A 153 -18.60 -34.20 -11.71
N ASN A 154 -18.81 -34.41 -10.41
CA ASN A 154 -19.70 -35.44 -9.90
C ASN A 154 -21.15 -35.20 -10.30
N VAL A 155 -21.63 -33.95 -10.22
CA VAL A 155 -22.97 -33.55 -10.68
C VAL A 155 -23.13 -33.81 -12.17
N ALA A 156 -22.15 -33.44 -12.99
CA ALA A 156 -22.17 -33.69 -14.43
C ALA A 156 -22.22 -35.20 -14.76
N LYS A 157 -21.44 -36.02 -14.05
CA LYS A 157 -21.49 -37.50 -14.21
C LYS A 157 -22.85 -38.07 -13.83
N GLN A 158 -23.46 -37.58 -12.75
CA GLN A 158 -24.81 -38.02 -12.35
C GLN A 158 -25.88 -37.57 -13.35
N ALA A 159 -25.79 -36.35 -13.87
CA ALA A 159 -26.69 -35.85 -14.91
C ALA A 159 -26.66 -36.72 -16.18
N LYS A 160 -25.45 -37.11 -16.64
CA LYS A 160 -25.29 -38.04 -17.77
C LYS A 160 -25.92 -39.41 -17.48
N LYS A 161 -25.70 -39.95 -16.27
CA LYS A 161 -26.35 -41.22 -15.83
C LYS A 161 -27.87 -41.13 -15.78
N GLY A 162 -28.41 -39.95 -15.49
CA GLY A 162 -29.84 -39.64 -15.50
C GLY A 162 -30.44 -39.41 -16.90
N GLY A 163 -29.65 -39.53 -17.96
CA GLY A 163 -30.12 -39.41 -19.35
C GLY A 163 -29.94 -38.03 -20.00
N LEU A 164 -29.25 -37.08 -19.34
CA LEU A 164 -28.91 -35.81 -19.99
C LEU A 164 -27.80 -36.00 -21.04
N SER A 165 -27.85 -35.19 -22.10
CA SER A 165 -26.81 -35.16 -23.12
C SER A 165 -25.48 -34.63 -22.57
N ASP A 166 -24.37 -34.98 -23.23
CA ASP A 166 -23.04 -34.50 -22.87
C ASP A 166 -22.94 -32.97 -22.84
N ALA A 167 -23.61 -32.31 -23.80
CA ALA A 167 -23.67 -30.86 -23.88
C ALA A 167 -24.41 -30.24 -22.68
N ALA A 168 -25.53 -30.84 -22.26
CA ALA A 168 -26.30 -30.35 -21.11
C ALA A 168 -25.55 -30.56 -19.79
N ALA A 169 -24.88 -31.70 -19.61
CA ALA A 169 -24.07 -31.97 -18.43
C ALA A 169 -22.86 -31.01 -18.32
N GLU A 170 -22.21 -30.70 -19.44
CA GLU A 170 -21.11 -29.73 -19.48
C GLU A 170 -21.60 -28.30 -19.22
N ALA A 171 -22.78 -27.92 -19.72
CA ALA A 171 -23.40 -26.64 -19.39
C ALA A 171 -23.66 -26.49 -17.89
N ILE A 172 -24.23 -27.52 -17.25
CA ILE A 172 -24.44 -27.55 -15.79
C ILE A 172 -23.12 -27.39 -15.03
N ARG A 173 -22.08 -28.12 -15.45
CA ARG A 173 -20.75 -28.02 -14.85
C ARG A 173 -20.19 -26.60 -14.93
N LYS A 174 -20.22 -25.99 -16.13
CA LYS A 174 -19.72 -24.62 -16.34
C LYS A 174 -20.49 -23.59 -15.52
N GLN A 175 -21.79 -23.80 -15.34
CA GLN A 175 -22.63 -22.92 -14.53
C GLN A 175 -22.33 -23.04 -13.03
N ILE A 176 -22.08 -24.25 -12.52
CA ILE A 176 -21.63 -24.47 -11.13
C ILE A 176 -20.27 -23.81 -10.89
N LEU A 177 -19.37 -23.85 -11.87
CA LEU A 177 -18.05 -23.24 -11.79
C LEU A 177 -18.04 -21.72 -12.01
N GLY A 178 -19.17 -21.12 -12.40
CA GLY A 178 -19.23 -19.70 -12.74
C GLY A 178 -18.47 -19.31 -14.01
N ILE A 179 -18.08 -20.28 -14.85
CA ILE A 179 -17.32 -20.07 -16.10
C ILE A 179 -18.26 -19.86 -17.30
N ALA A 180 -19.56 -20.07 -17.11
CA ALA A 180 -20.58 -19.78 -18.11
C ALA A 180 -21.00 -18.31 -18.03
N SER A 181 -20.45 -17.48 -18.91
CA SER A 181 -21.10 -16.29 -19.49
C SER A 181 -21.16 -16.47 -21.00
#